data_AF-A0A955MRY8-F1
#
_entry.id   AF-A0A955MRY8-F1
#
_cell.length_a   1.000
_cell.length_b   1.000
_cell.length_c   1.000
_cell.angle_alpha   90.00
_cell.angle_beta   90.00
_cell.angle_gamma   90.00
#
_symmetry.space_group_name_H-M   'P 1'
#
loop_
_entity.id
_entity.type
_entity.pdbx_description
1 polymer ?
#
loop_
_entity_poly.entity_id
_entity_poly.type
_entity_poly.pdbx_seq_one_letter_code
_entity_poly.pdbx_strand_id
1 'polypeptide(L)'
;GTSFATDRFDRLLSKGRRVWGYANDDAHWVESYGRAWNWVWAVECTPETILDSLKNGRCYGSTGVELSTLWTDGKSIRIESTNGSLCIASLDWGLEIGRYPGKAWEFDLEELYYQGRRTPSYIRFEVHGEGDQVAWTQPIHILGQA
;
A
#
# COMPACT_ATOMS: atom_id res chain seq x y z
N GLY A 1 -16.71 11.40 9.47
CA GLY A 1 -15.34 10.87 9.24
C GLY A 1 -15.48 9.45 8.75
N THR A 2 -14.62 9.01 7.84
CA THR A 2 -14.55 7.62 7.38
C THR A 2 -13.75 6.77 8.38
N SER A 3 -13.96 5.45 8.39
CA SER A 3 -13.10 4.50 9.11
C SER A 3 -11.68 4.44 8.51
N PHE A 4 -11.55 4.82 7.25
CA PHE A 4 -10.26 4.98 6.57
C PHE A 4 -9.62 6.34 6.88
N ALA A 5 -8.30 6.33 7.02
CA ALA A 5 -7.47 7.51 7.22
C ALA A 5 -6.52 7.76 6.03
N THR A 6 -6.82 7.21 4.85
CA THR A 6 -5.99 7.33 3.64
C THR A 6 -5.81 8.80 3.23
N ASP A 7 -6.83 9.63 3.35
CA ASP A 7 -6.77 11.08 3.13
C ASP A 7 -5.73 11.78 4.02
N ARG A 8 -5.69 11.43 5.31
CA ARG A 8 -4.74 11.97 6.29
C ARG A 8 -3.33 11.44 6.02
N PHE A 9 -3.23 10.17 5.65
CA PHE A 9 -1.98 9.54 5.28
C PHE A 9 -1.38 10.23 4.06
N ASP A 10 -2.14 10.35 2.98
CA ASP A 10 -1.75 11.02 1.74
C ASP A 10 -1.37 12.49 1.99
N ARG A 11 -2.06 13.18 2.90
CA ARG A 11 -1.70 14.55 3.33
C ARG A 11 -0.34 14.62 4.04
N LEU A 12 0.02 13.63 4.87
CA LEU A 12 1.33 13.60 5.53
C LEU A 12 2.45 13.31 4.51
N LEU A 13 2.23 12.31 3.66
CA LEU A 13 3.18 11.92 2.62
C LEU A 13 3.48 13.07 1.65
N SER A 14 2.43 13.75 1.18
CA SER A 14 2.54 14.91 0.27
C SER A 14 3.23 16.12 0.88
N LYS A 15 3.36 16.16 2.22
CA LYS A 15 4.14 17.16 2.96
C LYS A 15 5.59 16.70 3.22
N GLY A 16 6.02 15.63 2.57
CA GLY A 16 7.38 15.09 2.69
C GLY A 16 7.61 14.29 3.97
N ARG A 17 6.56 13.88 4.70
CA ARG A 17 6.74 13.00 5.87
C ARG A 17 6.99 11.57 5.39
N ARG A 18 8.02 10.92 5.94
CA ARG A 18 8.32 9.51 5.73
C ARG A 18 7.72 8.71 6.89
N VAL A 19 6.49 8.25 6.69
CA VAL A 19 5.72 7.50 7.70
C VAL A 19 5.06 6.30 7.05
N TRP A 20 4.86 5.24 7.82
CA TRP A 20 4.14 4.04 7.38
C TRP A 20 2.69 4.07 7.84
N GLY A 21 1.81 3.47 7.04
CA GLY A 21 0.40 3.26 7.38
C GLY A 21 0.16 1.86 7.95
N TYR A 22 -0.79 1.73 8.88
CA TYR A 22 -1.15 0.44 9.48
C TYR A 22 -2.66 0.25 9.49
N ALA A 23 -3.09 -1.00 9.35
CA ALA A 23 -4.48 -1.43 9.48
C ALA A 23 -4.63 -2.29 10.74
N ASN A 24 -5.66 -2.02 11.54
CA ASN A 24 -5.85 -2.62 12.86
C ASN A 24 -7.36 -2.79 13.10
N ASP A 25 -7.76 -3.90 13.73
CA ASP A 25 -9.16 -4.18 14.07
C ASP A 25 -9.59 -3.63 15.44
N ASP A 26 -8.65 -3.19 16.27
CA ASP A 26 -8.86 -2.73 17.66
C ASP A 26 -9.77 -3.68 18.44
N ALA A 27 -9.55 -4.98 18.23
CA ALA A 27 -10.49 -5.96 18.70
C ALA A 27 -10.47 -6.12 20.22
N HIS A 28 -11.65 -5.96 20.83
CA HIS A 28 -11.87 -6.16 22.26
C HIS A 28 -12.42 -7.56 22.58
N TRP A 29 -12.81 -8.32 21.54
CA TRP A 29 -13.42 -9.64 21.64
C TRP A 29 -12.91 -10.53 20.49
N VAL A 30 -12.84 -11.85 20.71
CA VAL A 30 -12.30 -12.82 19.74
C VAL A 30 -13.09 -12.82 18.43
N GLU A 31 -14.41 -12.63 18.51
CA GLU A 31 -15.32 -12.56 17.35
C GLU A 31 -15.10 -11.28 16.52
N SER A 32 -14.33 -10.32 17.04
CA SER A 32 -13.96 -9.10 16.33
C SER A 32 -12.58 -9.19 15.67
N TYR A 33 -11.85 -10.31 15.84
CA TYR A 33 -10.55 -10.52 15.22
C TYR A 33 -10.67 -10.66 13.70
N GLY A 34 -9.62 -10.25 13.00
CA GLY A 34 -9.50 -10.50 11.56
C GLY A 34 -10.36 -9.57 10.73
N ARG A 35 -10.65 -8.36 11.22
CA ARG A 35 -11.27 -7.29 10.42
C ARG A 35 -10.25 -6.46 9.66
N ALA A 36 -9.06 -6.30 10.24
CA ALA A 36 -7.95 -5.59 9.64
C ALA A 36 -6.62 -6.04 10.27
N TRP A 37 -5.60 -6.23 9.45
CA TRP A 37 -4.27 -6.65 9.88
C TRP A 37 -3.18 -6.10 8.97
N ASN A 38 -1.93 -6.31 9.34
CA ASN A 38 -0.77 -5.98 8.52
C ASN A 38 -0.09 -7.28 8.10
N TRP A 39 0.03 -7.50 6.79
CA TRP A 39 0.85 -8.58 6.27
C TRP A 39 2.31 -8.13 6.27
N VAL A 40 3.20 -8.92 6.86
CA VAL A 40 4.62 -8.55 7.04
C VAL A 40 5.51 -9.53 6.29
N TRP A 41 6.35 -9.01 5.41
CA TRP A 41 7.33 -9.79 4.66
C TRP A 41 8.61 -9.94 5.48
N ALA A 42 8.60 -10.87 6.43
CA ALA A 42 9.74 -11.19 7.28
C ALA A 42 10.37 -12.54 6.89
N VAL A 43 11.69 -12.67 7.04
CA VAL A 43 12.43 -13.92 6.77
C VAL A 43 11.98 -15.04 7.70
N GLU A 44 11.68 -14.69 8.96
CA GLU A 44 11.18 -15.60 9.98
C GLU A 44 10.06 -14.91 10.79
N CYS A 45 9.23 -15.69 11.50
CA CYS A 45 8.21 -15.16 12.40
C CYS A 45 8.79 -14.92 13.80
N THR A 46 9.75 -14.00 13.90
CA THR A 46 10.37 -13.57 15.17
C THR A 46 10.11 -12.08 15.40
N PRO A 47 10.05 -11.60 16.66
CA PRO A 47 9.88 -10.18 16.94
C PRO A 47 10.89 -9.30 16.22
N GLU A 48 12.16 -9.72 16.15
CA GLU A 48 13.27 -8.97 15.57
C GLU A 48 13.09 -8.79 14.05
N THR A 49 12.80 -9.87 13.33
CA THR A 49 12.61 -9.86 11.87
C THR A 49 11.32 -9.16 11.47
N ILE A 50 10.26 -9.27 12.27
CA ILE A 50 9.01 -8.53 12.08
C ILE A 50 9.26 -7.03 12.26
N LEU A 51 9.92 -6.63 13.35
CA LEU A 51 10.23 -5.21 13.61
C LEU A 51 11.12 -4.59 12.54
N ASP A 52 12.13 -5.32 12.05
CA ASP A 52 12.95 -4.86 10.92
C ASP A 52 12.10 -4.62 9.67
N SER A 53 11.24 -5.58 9.33
CA SER A 53 10.36 -5.49 8.16
C SER A 53 9.41 -4.30 8.25
N LEU A 54 8.78 -4.10 9.41
CA LEU A 54 7.88 -2.97 9.67
C LEU A 54 8.61 -1.62 9.59
N LYS A 55 9.82 -1.50 10.15
CA LYS A 55 10.63 -0.27 10.08
C LYS A 55 11.02 0.10 8.65
N ASN A 56 11.23 -0.90 7.81
CA ASN A 56 11.60 -0.72 6.41
C ASN A 56 10.39 -0.71 5.44
N GLY A 57 9.15 -0.66 5.96
CA GLY A 57 7.95 -0.61 5.12
C GLY A 57 7.67 -1.90 4.33
N ARG A 58 8.27 -3.02 4.72
CA ARG A 58 8.07 -4.35 4.10
C ARG A 58 6.80 -5.00 4.62
N CYS A 59 5.69 -4.29 4.48
CA CYS A 59 4.36 -4.75 4.91
C CYS A 59 3.26 -4.08 4.07
N TYR A 60 2.03 -4.52 4.24
CA TYR A 60 0.84 -3.81 3.75
C TYR A 60 -0.33 -4.03 4.71
N GLY A 61 -1.25 -3.07 4.77
CA GLY A 61 -2.49 -3.23 5.55
C GLY A 61 -3.54 -3.96 4.72
N SER A 62 -4.38 -4.78 5.35
CA SER A 62 -5.43 -5.55 4.65
C SER A 62 -6.69 -5.72 5.49
N THR A 63 -7.85 -5.75 4.82
CA THR A 63 -9.14 -6.21 5.36
C THR A 63 -9.60 -7.54 4.75
N GLY A 64 -8.73 -8.25 4.02
CA GLY A 64 -9.07 -9.52 3.38
C GLY A 64 -8.31 -9.83 2.11
N VAL A 65 -7.73 -8.82 1.46
CA VAL A 65 -6.93 -9.02 0.24
C VAL A 65 -5.54 -9.54 0.58
N GLU A 66 -5.12 -10.58 -0.13
CA GLU A 66 -3.79 -11.16 -0.04
C GLU A 66 -3.00 -10.81 -1.32
N LEU A 67 -1.84 -10.19 -1.11
CA LEU A 67 -0.86 -9.95 -2.16
C LEU A 67 0.18 -11.07 -2.13
N SER A 68 0.28 -11.84 -3.20
CA SER A 68 1.34 -12.85 -3.37
C SER A 68 2.67 -12.21 -3.75
N THR A 69 2.63 -11.06 -4.42
CA THR A 69 3.80 -10.31 -4.83
C THR A 69 3.56 -8.82 -4.57
N LEU A 70 4.50 -8.16 -3.89
CA LEU A 70 4.63 -6.71 -3.83
C LEU A 70 6.12 -6.38 -3.90
N TRP A 71 6.58 -5.97 -5.07
CA TRP A 71 8.00 -5.82 -5.37
C TRP A 71 8.29 -4.55 -6.15
N THR A 72 9.46 -3.96 -5.93
CA THR A 72 9.99 -2.85 -6.72
C THR A 72 11.51 -2.84 -6.69
N ASP A 73 12.13 -2.40 -7.78
CA ASP A 73 13.56 -2.06 -7.88
C ASP A 73 13.81 -0.54 -7.94
N GLY A 74 12.78 0.27 -7.72
CA GLY A 74 12.82 1.73 -7.85
C GLY A 74 12.59 2.25 -9.27
N LYS A 75 12.39 1.37 -10.26
CA LYS A 75 11.97 1.72 -11.63
C LYS A 75 10.67 1.04 -12.03
N SER A 76 10.51 -0.21 -11.62
CA SER A 76 9.31 -0.99 -11.89
C SER A 76 8.65 -1.41 -10.60
N ILE A 77 7.34 -1.62 -10.66
CA ILE A 77 6.54 -2.15 -9.56
C ILE A 77 5.76 -3.35 -10.07
N ARG A 78 5.81 -4.44 -9.32
CA ARG A 78 5.01 -5.64 -9.58
C ARG A 78 4.11 -5.92 -8.39
N ILE A 79 2.81 -6.05 -8.66
CA ILE A 79 1.79 -6.39 -7.68
C ILE A 79 1.02 -7.58 -8.20
N GLU A 80 0.89 -8.62 -7.38
CA GLU A 80 0.04 -9.77 -7.67
C GLU A 80 -0.80 -10.09 -6.46
N SER A 81 -2.04 -10.49 -6.71
CA SER A 81 -3.00 -10.80 -5.67
C SER A 81 -3.72 -12.11 -5.98
N THR A 82 -3.93 -12.91 -4.94
CA THR A 82 -4.63 -14.19 -5.07
C THR A 82 -6.15 -13.97 -5.17
N ASN A 83 -6.67 -12.99 -4.43
CA ASN A 83 -8.10 -12.66 -4.35
C ASN A 83 -8.46 -11.20 -4.67
N GLY A 84 -7.50 -10.35 -5.03
CA GLY A 84 -7.73 -9.01 -5.58
C GLY A 84 -8.25 -9.07 -7.02
N SER A 85 -8.97 -8.03 -7.43
CA SER A 85 -9.57 -7.92 -8.77
C SER A 85 -9.38 -6.55 -9.44
N LEU A 86 -8.98 -5.54 -8.67
CA LEU A 86 -8.77 -4.18 -9.14
C LEU A 86 -7.61 -3.54 -8.36
N CYS A 87 -6.60 -3.05 -9.08
CA CYS A 87 -5.54 -2.22 -8.51
C CYS A 87 -5.81 -0.75 -8.84
N ILE A 88 -5.76 0.11 -7.83
CA ILE A 88 -5.89 1.57 -7.95
C ILE A 88 -4.55 2.18 -7.61
N ALA A 89 -4.03 3.04 -8.49
CA ALA A 89 -2.78 3.77 -8.26
C ALA A 89 -3.07 5.24 -7.92
N SER A 90 -2.42 5.74 -6.89
CA SER A 90 -2.57 7.12 -6.42
C SER A 90 -1.22 7.80 -6.16
N LEU A 91 -1.14 9.09 -6.46
CA LEU A 91 0.02 9.97 -6.26
C LEU A 91 -0.22 10.96 -5.11
N ASP A 92 0.62 12.01 -5.06
CA ASP A 92 0.48 13.19 -4.20
C ASP A 92 -0.99 13.58 -3.97
N TRP A 93 -1.31 13.82 -2.71
CA TRP A 93 -2.63 14.23 -2.18
C TRP A 93 -3.73 13.21 -2.42
N GLY A 94 -3.37 11.95 -2.69
CA GLY A 94 -4.33 10.89 -2.99
C GLY A 94 -4.91 11.03 -4.39
N LEU A 95 -4.21 11.69 -5.32
CA LEU A 95 -4.64 11.82 -6.71
C LEU A 95 -4.63 10.44 -7.37
N GLU A 96 -5.81 9.86 -7.57
CA GLU A 96 -5.97 8.65 -8.37
C GLU A 96 -5.56 8.92 -9.82
N ILE A 97 -4.63 8.11 -10.35
CA ILE A 97 -4.13 8.21 -11.72
C ILE A 97 -4.59 7.06 -12.61
N GLY A 98 -5.05 5.96 -12.03
CA GLY A 98 -5.48 4.82 -12.81
C GLY A 98 -6.17 3.73 -11.99
N ARG A 99 -7.01 2.98 -12.72
CA ARG A 99 -7.72 1.78 -12.27
C ARG A 99 -7.40 0.65 -13.22
N TYR A 100 -6.84 -0.41 -12.69
CA TYR A 100 -6.31 -1.52 -13.47
C TYR A 100 -7.02 -2.81 -13.03
N PRO A 101 -8.04 -3.27 -13.77
CA PRO A 101 -8.67 -4.56 -13.50
C PRO A 101 -7.67 -5.70 -13.71
N GLY A 102 -7.81 -6.79 -12.97
CA GLY A 102 -6.96 -7.98 -13.10
C GLY A 102 -6.53 -8.55 -11.76
N LYS A 103 -5.48 -9.37 -11.78
CA LYS A 103 -4.90 -9.99 -10.58
C LYS A 103 -3.39 -9.82 -10.48
N ALA A 104 -2.76 -9.35 -11.55
CA ALA A 104 -1.33 -9.14 -11.67
C ALA A 104 -1.13 -7.85 -12.46
N TRP A 105 -0.26 -6.99 -11.96
CA TRP A 105 0.03 -5.69 -12.52
C TRP A 105 1.52 -5.42 -12.48
N GLU A 106 2.00 -4.85 -13.57
CA GLU A 106 3.36 -4.38 -13.70
C GLU A 106 3.29 -2.93 -14.16
N PHE A 107 4.04 -2.08 -13.48
CA PHE A 107 4.05 -0.64 -13.73
C PHE A 107 5.48 -0.17 -13.92
N ASP A 108 5.69 0.63 -14.97
CA ASP A 108 6.86 1.47 -15.08
C ASP A 108 6.62 2.78 -14.31
N LEU A 109 7.52 3.12 -13.39
CA LEU A 109 7.38 4.30 -12.56
C LEU A 109 7.48 5.59 -13.37
N GLU A 110 8.34 5.66 -14.39
CA GLU A 110 8.46 6.86 -15.23
C GLU A 110 7.14 7.13 -15.95
N GLU A 111 6.51 6.10 -16.52
CA GLU A 111 5.19 6.24 -17.17
C GLU A 111 4.12 6.78 -16.21
N LEU A 112 4.09 6.27 -14.97
CA LEU A 112 3.16 6.75 -13.95
C LEU A 112 3.46 8.19 -13.50
N TYR A 113 4.72 8.64 -13.55
CA TYR A 113 5.07 10.05 -13.25
C TYR A 113 4.47 11.02 -14.28
N TYR A 114 4.50 10.66 -15.57
CA TYR A 114 4.00 11.51 -16.65
C TYR A 114 2.47 11.64 -16.66
N GLN A 115 1.75 10.74 -15.97
CA GLN A 115 0.31 10.92 -15.72
C GLN A 115 0.03 12.05 -14.73
N GLY A 116 1.02 12.41 -13.90
CA GLY A 116 1.00 13.57 -13.03
C GLY A 116 1.43 14.86 -13.73
N ARG A 117 0.93 16.01 -13.27
CA ARG A 117 1.36 17.33 -13.79
C ARG A 117 2.80 17.71 -13.42
N ARG A 118 3.43 16.95 -12.51
CA ARG A 118 4.78 17.11 -11.97
C ARG A 118 5.29 15.76 -11.46
N THR A 119 6.60 15.60 -11.28
CA THR A 119 7.17 14.43 -10.60
C THR A 119 6.56 14.29 -9.20
N PRO A 120 5.87 13.18 -8.89
CA PRO A 120 5.25 12.99 -7.59
C PRO A 120 6.28 12.64 -6.52
N SER A 121 5.93 12.84 -5.25
CA SER A 121 6.80 12.53 -4.11
C SER A 121 6.70 11.06 -3.66
N TYR A 122 5.57 10.42 -3.94
CA TYR A 122 5.34 9.00 -3.72
C TYR A 122 4.27 8.47 -4.69
N ILE A 123 4.21 7.15 -4.80
CA ILE A 123 3.07 6.42 -5.33
C ILE A 123 2.58 5.39 -4.30
N ARG A 124 1.27 5.16 -4.27
CA ARG A 124 0.61 4.17 -3.41
C ARG A 124 -0.41 3.37 -4.22
N PHE A 125 -0.62 2.13 -3.81
CA PHE A 125 -1.59 1.24 -4.46
C PHE A 125 -2.62 0.76 -3.45
N GLU A 126 -3.85 0.62 -3.93
CA GLU A 126 -4.93 -0.07 -3.25
C GLU A 126 -5.40 -1.22 -4.12
N VAL A 127 -5.42 -2.43 -3.58
CA VAL A 127 -5.94 -3.61 -4.29
C VAL A 127 -7.27 -4.00 -3.67
N HIS A 128 -8.32 -3.97 -4.46
CA HIS A 128 -9.70 -4.25 -4.04
C HIS A 128 -10.06 -5.70 -4.41
N GLY A 129 -10.61 -6.44 -3.44
CA GLY A 129 -11.06 -7.82 -3.56
C GLY A 129 -12.58 -7.93 -3.64
N GLU A 130 -13.12 -9.06 -3.17
CA GLU A 130 -14.58 -9.23 -3.04
C GLU A 130 -15.14 -8.37 -1.91
N GLY A 131 -16.35 -7.84 -2.09
CA GLY A 131 -17.02 -7.03 -1.08
C GLY A 131 -16.27 -5.73 -0.77
N ASP A 132 -15.97 -5.52 0.52
CA ASP A 132 -15.24 -4.36 1.06
C ASP A 132 -13.77 -4.70 1.41
N GLN A 133 -13.26 -5.84 0.92
CA GLN A 133 -11.87 -6.23 1.14
C GLN A 133 -10.92 -5.36 0.33
N VAL A 134 -9.92 -4.80 1.00
CA VAL A 134 -8.89 -3.97 0.39
C VAL A 134 -7.53 -4.28 1.01
N ALA A 135 -6.48 -4.22 0.20
CA ALA A 135 -5.09 -4.12 0.65
C ALA A 135 -4.54 -2.73 0.31
N TRP A 136 -3.87 -2.09 1.25
CA TRP A 136 -3.19 -0.80 1.07
C TRP A 136 -1.68 -1.00 1.20
N THR A 137 -0.93 -0.72 0.12
CA THR A 137 0.53 -0.79 0.15
C THR A 137 1.12 0.36 0.96
N GLN A 138 2.36 0.18 1.45
CA GLN A 138 3.17 1.33 1.85
C GLN A 138 3.47 2.23 0.64
N PRO A 139 3.74 3.53 0.87
CA PRO A 139 4.16 4.43 -0.19
C PRO A 139 5.54 4.04 -0.71
N ILE A 140 5.66 4.01 -2.03
CA ILE A 140 6.94 3.89 -2.71
C ILE A 140 7.41 5.32 -2.96
N HIS A 141 8.42 5.74 -2.20
CA HIS A 141 8.98 7.08 -2.30
C HIS A 141 9.87 7.20 -3.54
N ILE A 142 9.72 8.31 -4.26
CA ILE A 142 10.44 8.57 -5.49
C ILE A 142 11.69 9.38 -5.14
N LEU A 143 12.87 8.81 -5.37
CA LEU A 143 14.15 9.46 -5.07
C LEU A 143 14.41 10.56 -6.10
N GLY A 144 14.35 11.82 -5.66
CA GLY A 144 14.58 12.97 -6.55
C GLY A 144 14.27 14.34 -5.95
N GLN A 145 13.75 14.42 -4.71
CA GLN A 145 13.55 15.69 -4.01
C GLN A 145 14.22 15.63 -2.64
N ALA A 146 15.39 16.30 -2.57
CA ALA A 146 15.97 16.86 -1.36
C ALA A 146 15.96 18.39 -1.52
#